data_AF-A0A0G4AXB0-F1
#
_entry.id   AF-A0A0G4AXB0-F1
#
_cell.length_a   1.000
_cell.length_b   1.000
_cell.length_c   1.000
_cell.angle_alpha   90.00
_cell.angle_beta   90.00
_cell.angle_gamma   90.00
#
_symmetry.space_group_name_H-M   'P 1'
#
loop_
_entity.id
_entity.type
_entity.pdbx_description
1 polymer ?
#
loop_
_entity_poly.entity_id
_entity_poly.type
_entity_poly.pdbx_seq_one_letter_code
_entity_poly.pdbx_strand_id
1 'polypeptide(L)'
;MIAINLRQLTLFINIDKIFSSGTNVNWSDLKEREYFENTLAVLDRHGIKPFAKLNPEQLSQERIDDSHDIIILMNQRVIDEAKEIVELPPSILNWEITDIGEGHRVDDNSRESYEEEIYQEIIQKVDNLVKVSR
;
A
#
# COMPACT_ATOMS: atom_id res chain seq x y z
N MET A 1 -10.99 15.41 -45.36
CA MET A 1 -11.30 14.49 -44.25
C MET A 1 -9.97 14.02 -43.69
N ILE A 2 -9.48 14.65 -42.62
CA ILE A 2 -8.18 14.31 -42.02
C ILE A 2 -8.45 13.21 -41.01
N ALA A 3 -8.01 11.99 -41.31
CA ALA A 3 -7.98 10.91 -40.35
C ALA A 3 -6.91 11.24 -39.31
N ILE A 4 -7.35 11.60 -38.10
CA ILE A 4 -6.47 11.73 -36.94
C ILE A 4 -6.07 10.30 -36.56
N ASN A 5 -4.83 9.94 -36.89
CA ASN A 5 -4.20 8.70 -36.44
C ASN A 5 -3.94 8.85 -34.94
N LEU A 6 -4.82 8.24 -34.13
CA LEU A 6 -4.65 8.09 -32.68
C LEU A 6 -3.35 7.30 -32.46
N ARG A 7 -2.24 8.01 -32.29
CA ARG A 7 -1.02 7.43 -31.74
C ARG A 7 -1.38 6.86 -30.39
N GLN A 8 -1.37 5.53 -30.31
CA GLN A 8 -1.36 4.77 -29.08
C GLN A 8 -0.21 5.33 -28.23
N LEU A 9 -0.56 6.15 -27.23
CA LEU A 9 0.41 6.67 -26.28
C LEU A 9 0.64 5.55 -25.26
N THR A 10 1.64 4.71 -25.50
CA THR A 10 2.10 3.74 -24.50
C THR A 10 2.94 4.50 -23.49
N LEU A 11 2.38 4.76 -22.32
CA LEU A 11 3.08 5.37 -21.18
C LEU A 11 3.78 4.27 -20.39
N PHE A 12 5.11 4.19 -20.47
CA PHE A 12 5.89 3.28 -19.63
C PHE A 12 6.01 3.89 -18.22
N ILE A 13 5.52 3.19 -17.18
CA ILE A 13 5.87 3.53 -15.80
C ILE A 13 7.22 2.88 -15.48
N ASN A 14 8.24 3.72 -15.25
CA ASN A 14 9.48 3.32 -14.59
C ASN A 14 9.31 3.58 -13.09
N ILE A 15 9.38 2.53 -12.28
CA ILE A 15 9.36 2.66 -10.81
C ILE A 15 10.81 2.79 -10.33
N ASP A 16 11.25 4.02 -10.14
CA ASP A 16 12.62 4.29 -9.68
C ASP A 16 12.75 4.18 -8.15
N LYS A 17 11.68 4.52 -7.41
CA LYS A 17 11.66 4.51 -5.94
C LYS A 17 10.28 4.15 -5.41
N ILE A 18 10.27 3.42 -4.29
CA ILE A 18 9.05 3.05 -3.54
C ILE A 18 9.28 3.44 -2.09
N PHE A 19 8.29 4.10 -1.49
CA PHE A 19 8.28 4.49 -0.09
C PHE A 19 7.00 4.02 0.59
N SER A 20 7.08 3.74 1.89
CA SER A 20 5.92 3.44 2.72
C SER A 20 6.02 4.12 4.08
N SER A 21 4.88 4.55 4.62
CA SER A 21 4.74 5.23 5.92
C SER A 21 3.38 4.91 6.52
N GLY A 22 3.28 4.92 7.85
CA GLY A 22 2.04 4.67 8.59
C GLY A 22 1.47 5.95 9.20
N THR A 23 0.14 6.04 9.31
CA THR A 23 -0.58 7.13 9.98
C THR A 23 -0.56 7.00 11.50
N ASN A 24 -0.46 5.77 12.01
CA ASN A 24 -0.36 5.47 13.44
C ASN A 24 0.76 4.44 13.67
N VAL A 25 1.96 4.91 13.98
CA VAL A 25 3.12 4.04 14.26
C VAL A 25 3.36 3.99 15.77
N ASN A 26 3.10 2.83 16.40
CA ASN A 26 3.41 2.62 17.81
C ASN A 26 4.24 1.35 18.04
N TRP A 27 5.54 1.46 17.79
CA TRP A 27 6.46 0.33 17.98
C TRP A 27 6.63 -0.16 19.42
N SER A 28 6.02 0.50 20.41
CA SER A 28 5.98 0.00 21.79
C SER A 28 4.84 -0.99 22.03
N ASP A 29 3.86 -1.06 21.13
CA ASP A 29 2.76 -2.02 21.20
C ASP A 29 3.25 -3.42 20.82
N LEU A 30 3.07 -4.37 21.74
CA LEU A 30 3.44 -5.77 21.54
C LEU A 30 2.60 -6.43 20.44
N LYS A 31 1.33 -6.01 20.30
CA LYS A 31 0.41 -6.55 19.31
C LYS A 31 0.81 -6.12 17.89
N GLU A 32 1.20 -4.84 17.71
CA GLU A 32 1.72 -4.36 16.42
C GLU A 32 2.99 -5.11 16.00
N ARG A 33 3.88 -5.45 16.96
CA ARG A 33 5.08 -6.23 16.68
C ARG A 33 4.77 -7.65 16.23
N GLU A 34 3.83 -8.33 16.89
CA GLU A 34 3.37 -9.66 16.49
C GLU A 34 2.81 -9.63 15.05
N TYR A 35 2.02 -8.59 14.74
CA TYR A 35 1.43 -8.43 13.41
C TYR A 35 2.50 -8.22 12.33
N PHE A 36 3.54 -7.46 12.67
CA PHE A 36 4.68 -7.27 11.80
C PHE A 36 5.47 -8.56 11.57
N GLU A 37 5.72 -9.35 12.63
CA GLU A 37 6.40 -10.64 12.51
C GLU A 37 5.63 -11.62 11.62
N ASN A 38 4.30 -11.67 11.76
CA ASN A 38 3.46 -12.48 10.89
C ASN A 38 3.51 -12.02 9.43
N THR A 39 3.48 -10.70 9.21
CA THR A 39 3.67 -10.12 7.87
C THR A 39 5.01 -10.55 7.28
N LEU A 40 6.10 -10.51 8.05
CA LEU A 40 7.40 -10.99 7.59
C LEU A 40 7.40 -12.48 7.24
N ALA A 41 6.64 -13.31 7.96
CA ALA A 41 6.50 -14.73 7.64
C ALA A 41 5.76 -14.93 6.31
N VAL A 42 4.68 -14.18 6.05
CA VAL A 42 3.97 -14.20 4.76
C VAL A 42 4.93 -13.83 3.62
N LEU A 43 5.66 -12.73 3.77
CA LEU A 43 6.62 -12.27 2.76
C LEU A 43 7.77 -13.28 2.53
N ASP A 44 8.16 -14.04 3.55
CA ASP A 44 9.17 -15.09 3.44
C ASP A 44 8.69 -16.25 2.57
N ARG A 45 7.43 -16.69 2.78
CA ARG A 45 6.82 -17.76 1.97
C ARG A 45 6.78 -17.43 0.49
N HIS A 46 6.68 -16.15 0.15
CA HIS A 46 6.67 -15.65 -1.23
C HIS A 46 8.04 -15.21 -1.75
N GLY A 47 9.10 -15.35 -0.94
CA GLY A 47 10.48 -15.04 -1.36
C GLY A 47 10.80 -13.55 -1.50
N ILE A 48 9.97 -12.66 -0.95
CA ILE A 48 10.15 -11.20 -1.08
C ILE A 48 10.47 -10.50 0.25
N LYS A 49 10.60 -11.26 1.34
CA LYS A 49 11.06 -10.74 2.65
C LYS A 49 12.32 -9.85 2.59
N PRO A 50 13.33 -10.09 1.73
CA PRO A 50 14.49 -9.19 1.63
C PRO A 50 14.15 -7.74 1.26
N PHE A 51 12.98 -7.49 0.69
CA PHE A 51 12.50 -6.14 0.35
C PHE A 51 11.65 -5.51 1.48
N ALA A 52 11.38 -6.24 2.56
CA ALA A 52 10.58 -5.73 3.66
C ALA A 52 11.33 -4.60 4.39
N LYS A 53 10.62 -3.50 4.64
CA LYS A 53 11.11 -2.41 5.49
C LYS A 53 11.06 -2.87 6.94
N LEU A 54 12.19 -2.82 7.64
CA LEU A 54 12.30 -3.30 9.02
C LEU A 54 11.89 -2.29 10.09
N ASN A 55 11.86 -1.00 9.73
CA ASN A 55 11.52 0.07 10.65
C ASN A 55 10.30 0.82 10.11
N PRO A 56 9.19 0.90 10.86
CA PRO A 56 8.08 1.74 10.46
C PRO A 56 8.47 3.22 10.52
N GLU A 57 7.92 4.02 9.61
CA GLU A 57 8.09 5.47 9.60
C GLU A 57 6.71 6.11 9.69
N GLN A 58 6.60 7.12 10.55
CA GLN A 58 5.41 7.94 10.67
C GLN A 58 5.24 8.80 9.41
N LEU A 59 4.01 8.91 8.92
CA LEU A 59 3.66 9.85 7.85
C LEU A 59 3.96 11.29 8.28
N SER A 60 4.63 12.04 7.40
CA SER A 60 4.97 13.45 7.61
C SER A 60 4.61 14.28 6.37
N GLN A 61 4.47 15.59 6.53
CA GLN A 61 4.22 16.49 5.40
C GLN A 61 5.39 16.47 4.41
N GLU A 62 6.63 16.41 4.89
CA GLU A 62 7.83 16.25 4.05
C GLU A 62 7.71 15.02 3.13
N ARG A 63 7.20 13.90 3.65
CA ARG A 63 6.97 12.70 2.86
C ARG A 63 5.93 12.93 1.76
N ILE A 64 4.94 13.80 1.94
CA ILE A 64 3.93 14.10 0.92
C ILE A 64 4.45 15.11 -0.10
N ASP A 65 5.21 16.11 0.35
CA ASP A 65 5.74 17.20 -0.48
C ASP A 65 6.89 16.75 -1.40
N ASP A 66 7.55 15.63 -1.05
CA ASP A 66 8.46 14.93 -1.94
C ASP A 66 7.79 14.64 -3.30
N SER A 67 8.57 14.69 -4.38
CA SER A 67 8.04 14.45 -5.73
C SER A 67 7.65 12.98 -5.91
N HIS A 68 6.38 12.67 -5.67
CA HIS A 68 5.77 11.37 -5.94
C HIS A 68 4.88 11.44 -7.17
N ASP A 69 5.05 10.48 -8.08
CA ASP A 69 4.16 10.33 -9.24
C ASP A 69 2.82 9.72 -8.84
N ILE A 70 2.81 8.86 -7.81
CA ILE A 70 1.64 8.11 -7.35
C ILE A 70 1.66 8.03 -5.83
N ILE A 71 0.55 8.42 -5.20
CA ILE A 71 0.31 8.23 -3.76
C ILE A 71 -0.86 7.27 -3.60
N ILE A 72 -0.63 6.21 -2.83
CA ILE A 72 -1.61 5.17 -2.55
C ILE A 72 -1.92 5.19 -1.05
N LEU A 73 -3.20 5.25 -0.70
CA LEU A 73 -3.69 5.07 0.65
C LEU A 73 -4.49 3.77 0.70
N MET A 74 -4.21 2.95 1.72
CA MET A 74 -4.65 1.55 1.74
C MET A 74 -6.17 1.42 1.86
N ASN A 75 -6.81 2.28 2.67
CA ASN A 75 -8.25 2.28 2.88
C ASN A 75 -8.75 3.65 3.37
N GLN A 76 -10.07 3.77 3.55
CA GLN A 76 -10.69 5.02 3.97
C GLN A 76 -10.25 5.49 5.36
N ARG A 77 -10.01 4.57 6.30
CA ARG A 77 -9.52 4.89 7.63
C ARG A 77 -8.15 5.58 7.56
N VAL A 78 -7.23 5.06 6.76
CA VAL A 78 -5.92 5.68 6.53
C VAL A 78 -6.07 7.06 5.88
N ILE A 79 -7.04 7.27 4.98
CA ILE A 79 -7.31 8.59 4.41
C ILE A 79 -7.75 9.58 5.49
N ASP A 80 -8.68 9.16 6.36
CA ASP A 80 -9.23 10.02 7.39
C ASP A 80 -8.15 10.38 8.42
N GLU A 81 -7.37 9.39 8.88
CA GLU A 81 -6.22 9.62 9.77
C GLU A 81 -5.14 10.51 9.11
N ALA A 82 -4.82 10.31 7.83
CA ALA A 82 -3.82 11.12 7.14
C ALA A 82 -4.22 12.59 7.04
N LYS A 83 -5.51 12.91 6.83
CA LYS A 83 -6.00 14.30 6.79
C LYS A 83 -5.83 15.05 8.12
N GLU A 84 -5.72 14.32 9.22
CA GLU A 84 -5.45 14.92 10.53
C GLU A 84 -3.95 15.24 10.72
N ILE A 85 -3.08 14.64 9.91
CA ILE A 85 -1.61 14.71 10.06
C ILE A 85 -0.99 15.60 8.98
N VAL A 86 -1.49 15.54 7.75
CA VAL A 86 -0.91 16.17 6.56
C VAL A 86 -1.99 16.76 5.62
N GLU A 87 -1.58 17.71 4.79
CA GLU A 87 -2.35 18.17 3.64
C GLU A 87 -2.19 17.19 2.48
N LEU A 88 -3.23 16.40 2.20
CA LEU A 88 -3.22 15.44 1.09
C LEU A 88 -3.38 16.15 -0.27
N PRO A 89 -2.66 15.71 -1.31
CA PRO A 89 -2.83 16.24 -2.65
C PRO A 89 -4.18 15.80 -3.26
N PRO A 90 -4.67 16.50 -4.29
CA PRO A 90 -5.96 16.19 -4.91
C PRO A 90 -5.96 14.86 -5.67
N SER A 91 -4.79 14.33 -6.04
CA SER A 91 -4.65 13.06 -6.74
C SER A 91 -4.05 12.02 -5.81
N ILE A 92 -4.91 11.13 -5.31
CA ILE A 92 -4.56 9.97 -4.51
C ILE A 92 -5.30 8.74 -5.05
N LEU A 93 -4.71 7.56 -4.90
CA LEU A 93 -5.37 6.30 -5.15
C LEU A 93 -5.78 5.67 -3.82
N ASN A 94 -7.07 5.37 -3.66
CA ASN A 94 -7.54 4.53 -2.58
C ASN A 94 -7.60 3.08 -3.07
N TRP A 95 -6.92 2.16 -2.39
CA TRP A 95 -6.93 0.74 -2.76
C TRP A 95 -8.04 -0.07 -2.11
N GLU A 96 -8.69 0.47 -1.07
CA GLU A 96 -9.81 -0.15 -0.36
C GLU A 96 -9.50 -1.55 0.20
N ILE A 97 -8.29 -1.71 0.75
CA ILE A 97 -7.83 -2.95 1.38
C ILE A 97 -8.20 -2.93 2.85
N THR A 98 -9.11 -3.83 3.22
CA THR A 98 -9.60 -4.00 4.60
C THR A 98 -8.50 -4.56 5.50
N ASP A 99 -8.32 -3.98 6.69
CA ASP A 99 -7.30 -4.45 7.63
C ASP A 99 -7.75 -5.72 8.39
N ILE A 100 -6.81 -6.37 9.06
CA ILE A 100 -7.07 -7.46 9.99
C ILE A 100 -7.79 -6.90 11.22
N GLY A 101 -8.85 -7.58 11.65
CA GLY A 101 -9.72 -7.12 12.73
C GLY A 101 -10.84 -6.20 12.25
N GLU A 102 -10.97 -5.97 10.95
CA GLU A 102 -12.05 -5.21 10.33
C GLU A 102 -12.86 -6.07 9.33
N GLY A 103 -14.10 -5.66 9.03
CA GLY A 103 -14.94 -6.31 8.03
C GLY A 103 -15.19 -7.80 8.32
N HIS A 104 -14.87 -8.67 7.34
CA HIS A 104 -14.98 -10.14 7.50
C HIS A 104 -13.74 -10.77 8.15
N ARG A 105 -12.67 -10.00 8.38
CA ARG A 105 -11.36 -10.47 8.86
C ARG A 105 -11.22 -10.38 10.38
N VAL A 106 -12.25 -10.78 11.11
CA VAL A 106 -12.37 -10.58 12.58
C VAL A 106 -12.10 -11.83 13.41
N ASP A 107 -12.04 -13.02 12.78
CA ASP A 107 -11.76 -14.28 13.47
C ASP A 107 -10.25 -14.57 13.55
N ASP A 108 -9.71 -14.54 14.76
CA ASP A 108 -8.29 -14.80 15.02
C ASP A 108 -7.84 -16.21 14.61
N ASN A 109 -8.73 -17.21 14.59
CA ASN A 109 -8.36 -18.58 14.18
C ASN A 109 -8.08 -18.68 12.68
N SER A 110 -8.61 -17.74 11.90
CA SER A 110 -8.46 -17.66 10.44
C SER A 110 -7.38 -16.66 10.02
N ARG A 111 -6.61 -16.15 10.98
CA ARG A 111 -5.70 -15.02 10.80
C ARG A 111 -4.66 -15.21 9.69
N GLU A 112 -3.96 -16.34 9.66
CA GLU A 112 -2.97 -16.61 8.62
C GLU A 112 -3.61 -16.59 7.22
N SER A 113 -4.86 -17.08 7.10
CA SER A 113 -5.61 -17.02 5.85
C SER A 113 -5.95 -15.58 5.46
N TYR A 114 -6.28 -14.71 6.41
CA TYR A 114 -6.55 -13.30 6.13
C TYR A 114 -5.29 -12.53 5.75
N GLU A 115 -4.16 -12.83 6.39
CA GLU A 115 -2.85 -12.25 6.03
C GLU A 115 -2.46 -12.63 4.59
N GLU A 116 -2.69 -13.88 4.20
CA GLU A 116 -2.48 -14.33 2.82
C GLU A 116 -3.49 -13.68 1.86
N GLU A 117 -4.76 -13.53 2.25
CA GLU A 117 -5.78 -12.85 1.44
C GLU A 117 -5.40 -11.38 1.15
N ILE A 118 -4.99 -10.63 2.18
CA ILE A 118 -4.50 -9.26 2.05
C ILE A 118 -3.29 -9.21 1.11
N TYR A 119 -2.35 -10.14 1.26
CA TYR A 119 -1.19 -10.21 0.38
C TYR A 119 -1.60 -10.39 -1.09
N GLN A 120 -2.51 -11.33 -1.39
CA GLN A 120 -2.99 -11.55 -2.75
C GLN A 120 -3.74 -10.33 -3.33
N GLU A 121 -4.54 -9.63 -2.51
CA GLU A 121 -5.20 -8.38 -2.91
C GLU A 121 -4.20 -7.29 -3.29
N ILE A 122 -3.17 -7.08 -2.46
CA ILE A 122 -2.09 -6.11 -2.73
C ILE A 122 -1.37 -6.48 -4.03
N ILE A 123 -0.99 -7.75 -4.20
CA ILE A 123 -0.31 -8.21 -5.41
C ILE A 123 -1.17 -7.96 -6.65
N GLN A 124 -2.47 -8.26 -6.60
CA GLN A 124 -3.37 -8.00 -7.73
C GLN A 124 -3.46 -6.51 -8.07
N LYS A 125 -3.54 -5.62 -7.06
CA LYS A 125 -3.58 -4.17 -7.26
C LYS A 125 -2.28 -3.65 -7.86
N VAL A 126 -1.13 -4.10 -7.36
CA VAL A 126 0.20 -3.78 -7.92
C VAL A 126 0.31 -4.25 -9.36
N ASP A 127 -0.10 -5.49 -9.64
CA ASP A 127 -0.09 -6.06 -10.99
C ASP A 127 -0.92 -5.21 -11.96
N ASN A 128 -2.11 -4.78 -11.53
CA ASN A 128 -2.98 -3.93 -12.35
C ASN A 128 -2.35 -2.55 -12.56
N LEU A 129 -1.76 -1.96 -11.52
CA LEU A 129 -1.08 -0.67 -11.61
C LEU A 129 0.04 -0.72 -12.66
N VAL A 130 0.84 -1.78 -12.67
CA VAL A 130 1.96 -1.95 -13.60
C VAL A 130 1.48 -2.39 -15.00
N LYS A 131 0.40 -3.18 -15.12
CA LYS A 131 -0.14 -3.65 -16.40
C LYS A 131 -0.88 -2.59 -17.18
N VAL A 132 -1.64 -1.70 -16.52
CA VAL A 132 -2.30 -0.55 -17.17
C VAL A 132 -1.27 0.42 -17.79
N SER A 133 0.00 0.21 -17.46
CA SER A 133 1.16 0.97 -17.94
C SER A 133 2.07 0.20 -18.90
N ARG A 134 1.60 -0.93 -19.45
CA ARG A 134 2.23 -1.67 -20.57
C ARG A 134 1.38 -1.54 -21.83
#